data_AF-A0A2A2HCM3-F1
#
_entry.id   AF-A0A2A2HCM3-F1
#
_cell.length_a   1.000
_cell.length_b   1.000
_cell.length_c   1.000
_cell.angle_alpha   90.00
_cell.angle_beta   90.00
_cell.angle_gamma   90.00
#
_symmetry.space_group_name_H-M   'P 1'
#
loop_
_entity.id
_entity.type
_entity.pdbx_description
1 polymer ?
#
loop_
_entity_poly.entity_id
_entity_poly.type
_entity_poly.pdbx_seq_one_letter_code
_entity_poly.pdbx_strand_id
1 'polypeptide(L)'
;MPSIDIGLMQINSQHINYLKSLGITPYQLRNDACMNIYTGAYFLALAFNKWGVTWQAIGAYNAGFKNNEIQTRVSHKTNLGTLIKHGCAQQ
;
A
#
# COMPACT_ATOMS: atom_id res chain seq x y z
N MET A 1 -14.09 -5.24 -14.58
CA MET A 1 -12.85 -6.03 -14.60
C MET A 1 -12.49 -6.37 -13.15
N PRO A 2 -12.14 -7.62 -12.83
CA PRO A 2 -11.72 -7.98 -11.48
C PRO A 2 -10.45 -7.22 -11.08
N SER A 3 -10.32 -6.88 -9.80
CA SER A 3 -9.04 -6.42 -9.26
C SER A 3 -8.06 -7.58 -9.22
N ILE A 4 -6.79 -7.29 -9.49
CA ILE A 4 -5.70 -8.26 -9.46
C ILE A 4 -4.68 -7.86 -8.40
N ASP A 5 -4.03 -8.82 -7.79
CA ASP A 5 -2.96 -8.57 -6.83
C ASP A 5 -1.59 -8.59 -7.53
N ILE A 6 -0.69 -7.70 -7.11
CA ILE A 6 0.55 -7.41 -7.81
C ILE A 6 1.76 -7.71 -6.92
N GLY A 7 2.64 -8.59 -7.43
CA GLY A 7 3.94 -8.92 -6.85
C GLY A 7 3.85 -9.62 -5.48
N LEU A 8 4.96 -9.61 -4.75
CA LEU A 8 5.19 -10.45 -3.55
C LEU A 8 4.20 -10.16 -2.42
N MET A 9 3.96 -8.89 -2.13
CA MET A 9 3.08 -8.41 -1.07
C MET A 9 1.59 -8.42 -1.48
N GLN A 10 1.26 -8.92 -2.67
CA GLN A 10 -0.13 -9.02 -3.16
C GLN A 10 -0.86 -7.67 -3.11
N ILE A 11 -0.23 -6.61 -3.62
CA ILE A 11 -0.82 -5.26 -3.59
C ILE A 11 -1.99 -5.19 -4.58
N ASN A 12 -3.16 -4.84 -4.08
CA ASN A 12 -4.37 -4.83 -4.90
C ASN A 12 -4.37 -3.73 -5.98
N SER A 13 -4.81 -4.07 -7.19
CA SER A 13 -4.82 -3.17 -8.34
C SER A 13 -5.74 -1.94 -8.18
N GLN A 14 -6.66 -1.96 -7.20
CA GLN A 14 -7.51 -0.80 -6.89
C GLN A 14 -6.70 0.43 -6.46
N HIS A 15 -5.52 0.23 -5.87
CA HIS A 15 -4.66 1.32 -5.43
C HIS A 15 -3.77 1.90 -6.54
N ILE A 16 -3.77 1.32 -7.74
CA ILE A 16 -2.81 1.66 -8.80
C ILE A 16 -2.95 3.09 -9.29
N ASN A 17 -4.16 3.65 -9.35
CA ASN A 17 -4.34 5.04 -9.77
C ASN A 17 -3.70 6.02 -8.77
N TYR A 18 -3.80 5.73 -7.47
CA TYR A 18 -3.14 6.48 -6.42
C TYR A 18 -1.61 6.28 -6.44
N LEU A 19 -1.12 5.06 -6.65
CA LEU A 19 0.31 4.79 -6.75
C LEU A 19 0.95 5.43 -8.00
N LYS A 20 0.22 5.47 -9.12
CA LYS A 20 0.65 6.16 -10.35
C LYS A 20 0.83 7.66 -10.14
N SER A 21 -0.05 8.32 -9.36
CA SER A 21 0.12 9.76 -9.08
C SER A 21 1.36 10.06 -8.24
N LEU A 22 1.96 9.05 -7.59
CA LEU A 22 3.22 9.11 -6.86
C LEU A 22 4.43 8.65 -7.71
N GLY A 23 4.19 8.33 -8.98
CA GLY A 23 5.19 7.80 -9.91
C GLY A 23 5.63 6.38 -9.58
N ILE A 24 4.74 5.56 -9.03
CA ILE A 24 4.94 4.12 -8.80
C ILE A 24 4.05 3.36 -9.80
N THR A 25 4.67 2.54 -10.64
CA THR A 25 3.97 1.83 -11.72
C THR A 25 3.69 0.36 -11.36
N PRO A 26 2.66 -0.25 -11.96
CA PRO A 26 2.43 -1.69 -11.81
C PRO A 26 3.63 -2.55 -12.24
N TYR A 27 4.41 -2.07 -13.22
CA TYR A 27 5.62 -2.75 -13.68
C TYR A 27 6.70 -2.78 -12.58
N GLN A 28 6.95 -1.64 -11.92
CA GLN A 28 7.88 -1.57 -10.79
C GLN A 28 7.41 -2.48 -9.65
N LEU A 29 6.13 -2.45 -9.29
CA LEU A 29 5.60 -3.34 -8.25
C LEU A 29 5.73 -4.83 -8.58
N ARG A 30 5.82 -5.20 -9.86
CA ARG A 30 5.94 -6.59 -10.29
C ARG A 30 7.40 -7.06 -10.35
N ASN A 31 8.32 -6.18 -10.71
CA ASN A 31 9.70 -6.53 -11.04
C ASN A 31 10.74 -6.03 -10.04
N ASP A 32 10.40 -5.06 -9.19
CA ASP A 32 11.25 -4.53 -8.13
C ASP A 32 10.72 -5.01 -6.78
N ALA A 33 11.44 -5.98 -6.19
CA ALA A 33 11.06 -6.59 -4.92
C ALA A 33 11.06 -5.57 -3.78
N CYS A 34 12.03 -4.64 -3.75
CA CYS A 34 12.05 -3.61 -2.74
C CYS A 34 10.82 -2.70 -2.87
N MET A 35 10.55 -2.22 -4.09
CA MET A 35 9.43 -1.31 -4.33
C MET A 35 8.10 -1.97 -3.94
N ASN A 36 7.98 -3.27 -4.21
CA ASN A 36 6.83 -4.06 -3.78
C ASN A 36 6.72 -4.18 -2.26
N ILE A 37 7.80 -4.56 -1.56
CA ILE A 37 7.83 -4.73 -0.10
C ILE A 37 7.48 -3.42 0.61
N TYR A 38 8.11 -2.31 0.23
CA TYR A 38 7.86 -1.00 0.85
C TYR A 38 6.45 -0.49 0.58
N THR A 39 5.92 -0.72 -0.63
CA THR A 39 4.54 -0.35 -0.94
C THR A 39 3.54 -1.19 -0.13
N GLY A 40 3.77 -2.50 0.00
CA GLY A 40 2.94 -3.38 0.84
C GLY A 40 3.00 -2.99 2.32
N ALA A 41 4.21 -2.75 2.84
CA ALA A 41 4.42 -2.30 4.21
C ALA A 41 3.71 -0.98 4.52
N TYR A 42 3.65 -0.05 3.58
CA TYR A 42 2.88 1.18 3.73
C TYR A 42 1.38 0.92 3.92
N PHE A 43 0.76 0.11 3.06
CA PHE A 43 -0.67 -0.20 3.21
C PHE A 43 -0.96 -0.98 4.48
N LEU A 44 -0.05 -1.85 4.91
CA LEU A 44 -0.15 -2.53 6.19
C LEU A 44 -0.05 -1.55 7.37
N ALA A 45 0.87 -0.57 7.30
CA ALA A 45 0.97 0.50 8.29
C ALA A 45 -0.31 1.36 8.35
N LEU A 46 -0.96 1.63 7.22
CA LEU A 46 -2.28 2.28 7.22
C LEU A 46 -3.34 1.44 7.96
N ALA A 47 -3.34 0.12 7.77
CA ALA A 47 -4.23 -0.77 8.50
C ALA A 47 -3.93 -0.76 10.01
N PHE A 48 -2.65 -0.86 10.40
CA PHE A 48 -2.24 -0.79 11.81
C PHE A 48 -2.56 0.56 12.45
N ASN A 49 -2.41 1.67 11.74
CA ASN A 49 -2.80 2.98 12.26
C ASN A 49 -4.31 3.08 12.51
N LYS A 50 -5.13 2.38 11.72
CA LYS A 50 -6.58 2.41 11.87
C LYS A 50 -7.11 1.46 12.95
N TRP A 51 -6.56 0.26 13.03
CA TRP A 51 -7.10 -0.83 13.88
C TRP A 51 -6.12 -1.35 14.94
N GLY A 52 -4.98 -0.67 15.13
CA GLY A 52 -3.89 -1.14 15.97
C GLY A 52 -3.13 -2.32 15.34
N VAL A 53 -2.06 -2.76 16.01
CA VAL A 53 -1.30 -3.96 15.62
C VAL A 53 -2.09 -5.21 16.00
N THR A 54 -3.06 -5.57 15.16
CA THR A 54 -4.03 -6.63 15.41
C THR A 54 -4.21 -7.53 14.19
N TRP A 55 -4.71 -8.75 14.40
CA TRP A 55 -5.13 -9.63 13.30
C TRP A 55 -6.21 -9.02 12.42
N GLN A 56 -7.02 -8.10 12.96
CA GLN A 56 -8.04 -7.37 12.21
C GLN A 56 -7.40 -6.44 11.17
N ALA A 57 -6.28 -5.79 11.50
CA ALA A 57 -5.53 -4.97 10.56
C ALA A 57 -4.90 -5.81 9.44
N ILE A 58 -4.32 -6.97 9.77
CA ILE A 58 -3.78 -7.92 8.78
C ILE A 58 -4.91 -8.42 7.86
N GLY A 59 -6.05 -8.77 8.45
CA GLY A 59 -7.24 -9.19 7.72
C GLY A 59 -7.77 -8.10 6.79
N ALA A 60 -7.78 -6.84 7.23
CA ALA A 60 -8.22 -5.71 6.42
C ALA A 60 -7.26 -5.41 5.26
N TYR A 61 -5.95 -5.59 5.45
CA TYR A 61 -4.96 -5.52 4.36
C TYR A 61 -5.24 -6.60 3.31
N ASN A 62 -5.46 -7.85 3.73
CA ASN A 62 -5.67 -8.98 2.82
C ASN A 62 -7.06 -9.00 2.14
N ALA A 63 -8.12 -8.60 2.85
CA ALA A 63 -9.50 -8.67 2.36
C ALA A 63 -10.03 -7.34 1.79
N GLY A 64 -9.25 -6.27 1.93
CA GLY A 64 -9.61 -4.93 1.52
C GLY A 64 -10.31 -4.12 2.62
N PHE A 65 -10.14 -2.80 2.53
CA PHE A 65 -10.71 -1.84 3.46
C PHE A 65 -12.20 -1.62 3.11
N LYS A 66 -13.13 -2.33 3.78
CA LYS A 66 -14.56 -2.03 3.63
C LYS A 66 -14.87 -0.64 4.19
N ASN A 67 -15.49 0.18 3.35
CA ASN A 67 -15.92 1.55 3.66
C ASN A 67 -17.10 1.56 4.64
N ASN A 68 -16.85 1.25 5.91
CA ASN A 68 -17.76 1.68 6.96
C ASN A 68 -17.26 3.01 7.49
N GLU A 69 -18.18 3.97 7.49
CA GLU A 69 -18.03 5.39 7.73
C GLU A 69 -17.21 5.66 9.01
N ILE A 70 -15.96 6.05 8.77
CA ILE A 70 -15.00 6.87 9.52
C ILE A 70 -13.66 6.48 8.88
N GLN A 71 -13.50 6.84 7.60
CA GLN A 71 -12.17 7.17 7.13
C GLN A 71 -11.90 8.56 7.70
N THR A 72 -11.51 8.63 8.98
CA THR A 72 -10.72 9.76 9.45
C THR A 72 -9.62 9.86 8.41
N ARG A 73 -9.66 10.92 7.61
CA ARG A 73 -8.60 11.27 6.67
C ARG A 73 -7.39 11.57 7.54
N VAL A 74 -6.70 10.53 8.01
CA VAL A 74 -5.31 10.66 8.41
C VAL A 74 -4.59 10.90 7.10
N SER A 75 -4.59 12.17 6.68
CA SER A 75 -3.78 12.67 5.59
C SER A 75 -2.33 12.54 6.05
N HIS A 76 -1.78 11.33 5.95
CA HIS A 76 -0.35 11.16 5.86
C HIS A 76 0.05 11.58 4.46
N LYS A 77 0.08 12.91 4.27
CA LYS A 77 0.80 13.57 3.17
C LYS A 77 2.31 13.50 3.39
N THR A 78 2.82 12.49 4.08
CA THR A 78 4.22 12.12 3.91
C THR A 78 4.34 11.69 2.46
N ASN A 79 5.32 12.23 1.74
CA ASN A 79 5.47 11.98 0.30
C ASN A 79 5.74 10.48 0.10
N LEU A 80 4.68 9.69 -0.06
CA LEU A 80 4.74 8.23 -0.11
C LEU A 80 5.66 7.77 -1.23
N GLY A 81 5.61 8.48 -2.37
CA GLY A 81 6.55 8.30 -3.46
C GLY A 81 8.00 8.47 -2.98
N THR A 82 8.30 9.52 -2.22
CA THR A 82 9.63 9.72 -1.61
C THR A 82 9.98 8.65 -0.60
N LEU A 83 9.11 8.26 0.32
CA LEU A 83 9.45 7.26 1.34
C LEU A 83 9.73 5.88 0.74
N ILE A 84 8.89 5.42 -0.19
CA ILE A 84 9.09 4.14 -0.86
C ILE A 84 10.35 4.21 -1.74
N LYS A 85 10.52 5.28 -2.53
CA LYS A 85 11.69 5.43 -3.41
C LYS A 85 12.99 5.60 -2.64
N HIS A 86 13.03 6.40 -1.57
CA HIS A 86 14.23 6.55 -0.74
C HIS A 86 14.54 5.28 0.03
N GLY A 87 13.52 4.61 0.59
CA GLY A 87 13.70 3.33 1.26
C GLY A 87 14.32 2.29 0.33
N CYS A 88 13.93 2.29 -0.94
CA CYS A 88 14.52 1.39 -1.94
C CYS A 88 15.82 1.85 -2.57
N ALA A 89 16.09 3.15 -2.62
CA ALA A 89 17.36 3.68 -3.13
C ALA A 89 18.52 3.54 -2.14
N GLN A 90 18.25 3.18 -0.88
CA GLN A 90 19.25 3.02 0.19
C GLN A 90 19.67 1.55 0.44
N GLN A 91 19.26 0.63 -0.44
CA GLN A 91 19.65 -0.80 -0.46
C GLN A 91 20.47 -1.10 -1.70
#